data_AF-A0A9C9VFR7-F1
#
_entry.id   AF-A0A9C9VFR7-F1
#
_cell.length_a   1.000
_cell.length_b   1.000
_cell.length_c   1.000
_cell.angle_alpha   90.00
_cell.angle_beta   90.00
_cell.angle_gamma   90.00
#
_symmetry.space_group_name_H-M   'P 1'
#
loop_
_entity.id
_entity.type
_entity.pdbx_description
1 polymer ?
#
loop_
_entity_poly.entity_id
_entity_poly.type
_entity_poly.pdbx_seq_one_letter_code
_entity_poly.pdbx_strand_id
1 'polypeptide(L)'
;MQLTGSPAWVALEKHKKEMAPLHMRSLFEQDPGRFGRFSLSSCDILLDYSKNRITEQTMALLFALARDADVEGWRERMFRGERINVTENRAVLHVALRNRSNRPILVDGKDVMPAVNSVLGRIAAFVARVRCGEWRGYSGKRIRSVVNIGIGGSDLGPVMVC
;
A
#
# COMPACT_ATOMS: atom_id res chain seq x y z
N MET A 1 -20.73 -12.91 -9.17
CA MET A 1 -20.92 -13.95 -8.13
C MET A 1 -20.63 -13.31 -6.78
N GLN A 2 -21.43 -13.56 -5.75
CA GLN A 2 -21.21 -13.00 -4.42
C GLN A 2 -20.03 -13.73 -3.75
N LEU A 3 -19.07 -13.01 -3.15
CA LEU A 3 -17.84 -13.57 -2.59
C LEU A 3 -18.11 -14.73 -1.61
N THR A 4 -19.13 -14.59 -0.76
CA THR A 4 -19.52 -15.58 0.25
C THR A 4 -20.12 -16.86 -0.34
N GLY A 5 -20.52 -16.84 -1.60
CA GLY A 5 -20.99 -18.02 -2.34
C GLY A 5 -19.90 -18.71 -3.16
N SER A 6 -18.67 -18.17 -3.18
CA SER A 6 -17.58 -18.78 -3.96
C SER A 6 -17.15 -20.13 -3.39
N PRO A 7 -16.68 -21.07 -4.23
CA PRO A 7 -16.11 -22.33 -3.77
C PRO A 7 -14.94 -22.12 -2.79
N ALA A 8 -14.12 -21.08 -3.03
CA ALA A 8 -12.99 -20.74 -2.17
C ALA A 8 -13.46 -20.28 -0.77
N TRP A 9 -14.55 -19.50 -0.69
CA TRP A 9 -15.14 -19.10 0.58
C TRP A 9 -15.70 -20.28 1.37
N VAL A 10 -16.47 -21.15 0.71
CA VAL A 10 -17.04 -22.36 1.33
C VAL A 10 -15.93 -23.29 1.87
N ALA A 11 -14.83 -23.43 1.13
CA ALA A 11 -13.67 -24.19 1.57
C ALA A 11 -13.01 -23.59 2.83
N LEU A 12 -12.88 -22.26 2.89
CA LEU A 12 -12.37 -21.55 4.07
C LEU A 12 -13.30 -21.69 5.28
N GLU A 13 -14.63 -21.63 5.09
CA GLU A 13 -15.59 -21.84 6.17
C GLU A 13 -15.51 -23.25 6.76
N LYS A 14 -15.32 -24.26 5.91
CA LYS A 14 -15.06 -25.63 6.37
C LYS A 14 -13.75 -25.70 7.15
N HIS A 15 -12.66 -25.19 6.58
CA HIS A 15 -11.34 -25.20 7.21
C HIS A 15 -11.29 -24.42 8.52
N LYS A 16 -12.07 -23.34 8.66
CA LYS A 16 -12.22 -22.61 9.92
C LYS A 16 -12.69 -23.51 11.06
N LYS A 17 -13.58 -24.47 10.80
CA LYS A 17 -14.05 -25.44 11.81
C LYS A 17 -12.92 -26.38 12.27
N GLU A 18 -12.06 -26.78 11.35
CA GLU A 18 -10.86 -27.60 11.62
C GLU A 18 -9.81 -26.82 12.42
N MET A 19 -9.65 -25.53 12.12
CA MET A 19 -8.72 -24.65 12.83
C MET A 19 -9.23 -24.22 14.21
N ALA A 20 -10.55 -24.21 14.43
CA ALA A 20 -11.22 -23.72 15.65
C ALA A 20 -10.76 -24.34 16.99
N PRO A 21 -10.40 -25.63 17.09
CA PRO A 21 -9.81 -26.19 18.31
C PRO A 21 -8.30 -25.96 18.45
N LEU A 22 -7.59 -25.56 17.38
CA LEU A 22 -6.14 -25.43 17.40
C LEU A 22 -5.67 -24.14 18.08
N HIS A 23 -4.77 -24.28 19.05
CA HIS A 23 -4.11 -23.17 19.72
C HIS A 23 -2.79 -22.83 19.05
N MET A 24 -2.47 -21.52 19.02
CA MET A 24 -1.24 -21.02 18.42
C MET A 24 0.02 -21.64 19.03
N ARG A 25 0.05 -21.82 20.37
CA ARG A 25 1.18 -22.46 21.06
C ARG A 25 1.43 -23.87 20.55
N SER A 26 0.37 -24.67 20.42
CA SER A 26 0.44 -26.02 19.88
C SER A 26 0.95 -26.03 18.43
N LEU A 27 0.59 -25.03 17.62
CA LEU A 27 1.14 -24.90 16.26
C LEU A 27 2.65 -24.61 16.24
N PHE A 28 3.20 -23.91 17.23
CA PHE A 28 4.65 -23.74 17.38
C PHE A 28 5.34 -24.99 17.94
N GLU A 29 4.69 -25.70 18.85
CA GLU A 29 5.20 -26.98 19.38
C GLU A 29 5.28 -28.05 18.28
N GLN A 30 4.28 -28.11 17.41
CA GLN A 30 4.23 -29.05 16.28
C GLN A 30 5.17 -28.67 15.13
N ASP A 31 5.51 -27.38 15.02
CA ASP A 31 6.35 -26.85 13.96
C ASP A 31 7.46 -25.94 14.53
N PRO A 32 8.63 -26.50 14.88
CA PRO A 32 9.80 -25.73 15.32
C PRO A 32 10.32 -24.73 14.26
N GLY A 33 10.02 -24.95 12.98
CA GLY A 33 10.41 -24.08 11.85
C GLY A 33 9.37 -23.01 11.49
N ARG A 34 8.27 -22.91 12.26
CA ARG A 34 7.10 -22.10 11.93
C ARG A 34 7.42 -20.64 11.65
N PHE A 35 8.31 -20.04 12.44
CA PHE A 35 8.71 -18.65 12.25
C PHE A 35 9.25 -18.43 10.82
N GLY A 36 10.16 -19.29 10.36
CA GLY A 36 10.72 -19.20 9.01
C GLY A 36 9.69 -19.45 7.91
N ARG A 37 8.77 -20.40 8.11
CA ARG A 37 7.68 -20.69 7.16
C ARG A 37 6.67 -19.56 7.00
N PHE A 38 6.36 -18.87 8.09
CA PHE A 38 5.36 -17.81 8.15
C PHE A 38 5.99 -16.45 8.45
N SER A 39 7.14 -16.19 7.84
CA SER A 39 7.77 -14.87 7.80
C SER A 39 8.25 -14.54 6.40
N LEU A 40 8.22 -13.26 6.04
CA LEU A 40 8.79 -12.74 4.80
C LEU A 40 9.69 -11.55 5.13
N SER A 41 10.82 -11.43 4.43
CA SER A 41 11.70 -10.28 4.54
C SER A 41 11.90 -9.63 3.18
N SER A 42 11.77 -8.30 3.11
CA SER A 42 12.01 -7.51 1.90
C SER A 42 12.28 -6.05 2.26
N CYS A 43 13.23 -5.41 1.59
CA CYS A 43 13.55 -3.98 1.75
C CYS A 43 13.69 -3.57 3.23
N ASP A 44 14.47 -4.35 4.00
CA ASP A 44 14.70 -4.17 5.44
C ASP A 44 13.45 -4.29 6.34
N ILE A 45 12.33 -4.79 5.80
CA ILE A 45 11.10 -5.06 6.54
C ILE A 45 10.95 -6.57 6.72
N LEU A 46 10.78 -6.99 7.98
CA LEU A 46 10.36 -8.34 8.36
C LEU A 46 8.86 -8.35 8.66
N LEU A 47 8.09 -9.13 7.90
CA LEU A 47 6.71 -9.47 8.21
C LEU A 47 6.68 -10.86 8.86
N ASP A 48 6.54 -10.92 10.18
CA ASP A 48 6.25 -12.15 10.92
C ASP A 48 4.74 -12.30 11.09
N TYR A 49 4.16 -13.29 10.39
CA TYR A 49 2.75 -13.66 10.50
C TYR A 49 2.57 -15.05 11.11
N SER A 50 3.62 -15.63 11.69
CA SER A 50 3.62 -16.96 12.33
C SER A 50 2.75 -17.04 13.58
N LYS A 51 2.54 -15.90 14.25
CA LYS A 51 1.69 -15.76 15.45
C LYS A 51 0.19 -15.62 15.14
N ASN A 52 -0.24 -16.22 14.04
CA ASN A 52 -1.64 -16.37 13.65
C ASN A 52 -2.05 -17.84 13.65
N ARG A 53 -3.36 -18.10 13.76
CA ARG A 53 -3.94 -19.46 13.68
C ARG A 53 -4.08 -19.90 12.22
N ILE A 54 -2.93 -20.14 11.60
CA ILE A 54 -2.80 -20.48 10.18
C ILE A 54 -1.90 -21.71 10.01
N THR A 55 -2.19 -22.50 8.98
CA THR A 55 -1.32 -23.55 8.45
C THR A 55 -1.00 -23.26 6.98
N GLU A 56 -0.17 -24.08 6.35
CA GLU A 56 0.07 -23.99 4.91
C GLU A 56 -1.23 -24.16 4.12
N GLN A 57 -2.11 -25.08 4.56
CA GLN A 57 -3.45 -25.25 4.00
C GLN A 57 -4.29 -23.97 4.16
N THR A 58 -4.25 -23.32 5.34
CA THR A 58 -4.95 -22.05 5.53
C THR A 58 -4.47 -21.00 4.53
N MET A 59 -3.17 -20.85 4.35
CA MET A 59 -2.60 -19.89 3.40
C MET A 59 -2.97 -20.23 1.95
N ALA A 60 -2.90 -21.49 1.55
CA ALA A 60 -3.31 -21.93 0.23
C ALA A 60 -4.78 -21.58 -0.08
N LEU A 61 -5.68 -21.79 0.89
CA LEU A 61 -7.10 -21.44 0.77
C LEU A 61 -7.33 -19.93 0.74
N LEU A 62 -6.62 -19.15 1.56
CA LEU A 62 -6.69 -17.68 1.53
C LEU A 62 -6.22 -17.13 0.18
N PHE A 63 -5.14 -17.67 -0.39
CA PHE A 63 -4.67 -17.29 -1.72
C PHE A 63 -5.62 -17.73 -2.82
N ALA A 64 -6.30 -18.88 -2.68
CA ALA A 64 -7.34 -19.29 -3.62
C ALA A 64 -8.51 -18.28 -3.62
N LEU A 65 -8.95 -17.82 -2.43
CA LEU A 65 -9.97 -16.78 -2.33
C LEU A 65 -9.51 -15.45 -2.95
N ALA A 66 -8.26 -15.04 -2.72
CA ALA A 66 -7.72 -13.81 -3.29
C ALA A 66 -7.67 -13.86 -4.83
N ARG A 67 -7.33 -15.02 -5.40
CA ARG A 67 -7.37 -15.24 -6.86
C ARG A 67 -8.79 -15.28 -7.41
N ASP A 68 -9.72 -15.93 -6.71
CA ASP A 68 -11.14 -15.98 -7.11
C ASP A 68 -11.78 -14.58 -7.09
N ALA A 69 -11.36 -13.72 -6.16
CA ALA A 69 -11.75 -12.31 -6.09
C ALA A 69 -10.99 -11.39 -7.06
N ASP A 70 -10.11 -11.93 -7.91
CA ASP A 70 -9.29 -11.21 -8.88
C ASP A 70 -8.43 -10.07 -8.28
N VAL A 71 -7.91 -10.25 -7.06
CA VAL A 71 -7.11 -9.21 -6.38
C VAL A 71 -5.90 -8.78 -7.23
N GLU A 72 -5.27 -9.72 -7.92
CA GLU A 72 -4.13 -9.46 -8.79
C GLU A 72 -4.53 -8.67 -10.05
N GLY A 73 -5.67 -8.99 -10.69
CA GLY A 73 -6.21 -8.21 -11.79
C GLY A 73 -6.60 -6.81 -11.35
N TRP A 74 -7.28 -6.65 -10.21
CA TRP A 74 -7.59 -5.32 -9.66
C TRP A 74 -6.34 -4.48 -9.36
N ARG A 75 -5.29 -5.11 -8.83
CA ARG A 75 -3.98 -4.47 -8.69
C ARG A 75 -3.45 -4.02 -10.04
N GLU A 76 -3.46 -4.86 -11.07
CA GLU A 76 -2.99 -4.48 -12.41
C GLU A 76 -3.78 -3.31 -13.01
N ARG A 77 -5.11 -3.33 -12.89
CA ARG A 77 -5.99 -2.23 -13.33
C ARG A 77 -5.63 -0.91 -12.65
N MET A 78 -5.37 -0.95 -11.34
CA MET A 78 -4.89 0.22 -10.59
C MET A 78 -3.57 0.74 -11.17
N PHE A 79 -2.58 -0.13 -11.36
CA PHE A 79 -1.26 0.26 -11.86
C PHE A 79 -1.29 0.74 -13.32
N ARG A 80 -2.27 0.32 -14.13
CA ARG A 80 -2.49 0.79 -15.51
C ARG A 80 -3.24 2.11 -15.61
N GLY A 81 -3.75 2.65 -14.50
CA GLY A 81 -4.52 3.90 -14.50
C GLY A 81 -5.98 3.75 -14.91
N GLU A 82 -6.53 2.54 -14.83
CA GLU A 82 -7.96 2.33 -15.07
C GLU A 82 -8.82 3.01 -14.00
N ARG A 83 -10.06 3.35 -14.37
CA ARG A 83 -11.02 4.06 -13.52
C ARG A 83 -11.71 3.12 -12.53
N ILE A 84 -10.92 2.57 -11.59
CA ILE A 84 -11.40 1.60 -10.59
C ILE A 84 -12.17 2.22 -9.42
N ASN A 85 -12.08 3.53 -9.22
CA ASN A 85 -13.00 4.25 -8.33
C ASN A 85 -14.31 4.48 -9.09
N VAL A 86 -15.19 3.49 -9.03
CA VAL A 86 -16.38 3.40 -9.89
C VAL A 86 -17.43 4.48 -9.60
N THR A 87 -17.60 4.89 -8.34
CA THR A 87 -18.64 5.86 -7.96
C THR A 87 -18.29 7.27 -8.42
N GLU A 88 -17.01 7.62 -8.43
CA GLU A 88 -16.53 8.91 -8.93
C GLU A 88 -16.01 8.84 -10.38
N ASN A 89 -15.95 7.65 -10.98
CA ASN A 89 -15.37 7.38 -12.30
C ASN A 89 -13.92 7.90 -12.44
N ARG A 90 -13.04 7.53 -11.50
CA ARG A 90 -11.67 8.04 -11.39
C ARG A 90 -10.60 6.95 -11.32
N ALA A 91 -9.42 7.24 -11.85
CA ALA A 91 -8.22 6.45 -11.65
C ALA A 91 -7.67 6.64 -10.22
N VAL A 92 -7.01 5.61 -9.68
CA VAL A 92 -6.39 5.62 -8.33
C VAL A 92 -4.88 5.43 -8.46
N LEU A 93 -4.10 6.52 -8.46
CA LEU A 93 -2.70 6.50 -8.91
C LEU A 93 -1.67 7.12 -7.95
N HIS A 94 -1.87 6.95 -6.65
CA HIS A 94 -0.86 7.36 -5.66
C HIS A 94 0.51 6.66 -5.89
N VAL A 95 0.52 5.48 -6.53
CA VAL A 95 1.76 4.79 -6.93
C VAL A 95 2.59 5.56 -7.96
N ALA A 96 1.97 6.37 -8.82
CA ALA A 96 2.68 7.17 -9.82
C ALA A 96 3.57 8.25 -9.16
N LEU A 97 3.13 8.80 -8.03
CA LEU A 97 3.84 9.85 -7.28
C LEU A 97 5.20 9.39 -6.74
N ARG A 98 5.41 8.08 -6.62
CA ARG A 98 6.64 7.44 -6.12
C ARG A 98 7.26 6.48 -7.14
N ASN A 99 6.83 6.53 -8.40
CA ASN A 99 7.38 5.71 -9.47
C ASN A 99 8.77 6.23 -9.90
N ARG A 100 9.81 5.77 -9.20
CA ARG A 100 11.21 6.11 -9.50
C ARG A 100 11.72 5.54 -10.82
N SER A 101 11.08 4.49 -11.34
CA SER A 101 11.47 3.88 -12.62
C SER A 101 11.09 4.72 -13.82
N ASN A 102 10.23 5.73 -13.66
CA ASN A 102 9.68 6.55 -14.74
C ASN A 102 9.02 5.75 -15.87
N ARG A 103 8.59 4.51 -15.60
CA ARG A 103 7.74 3.78 -16.54
C ARG A 103 6.45 4.59 -16.80
N PRO A 104 6.02 4.76 -18.06
CA PRO A 104 4.80 5.49 -18.37
C PRO A 104 3.59 4.90 -17.65
N ILE A 105 2.72 5.76 -17.14
CA ILE A 105 1.41 5.39 -16.59
C ILE A 105 0.38 6.25 -17.29
N LEU A 106 -0.49 5.61 -18.07
CA LEU A 106 -1.44 6.32 -18.92
C LEU A 106 -2.76 6.56 -18.19
N VAL A 107 -3.27 7.78 -18.29
CA VAL A 107 -4.65 8.13 -17.93
C VAL A 107 -5.25 8.85 -19.12
N ASP A 108 -6.38 8.35 -19.62
CA ASP A 108 -7.05 8.87 -20.82
C ASP A 108 -6.07 9.03 -22.01
N GLY A 109 -5.18 8.05 -22.19
CA GLY A 109 -4.18 8.02 -23.27
C GLY A 109 -2.94 8.89 -23.05
N LYS A 110 -2.82 9.60 -21.91
CA LYS A 110 -1.69 10.49 -21.62
C LYS A 110 -0.84 9.99 -20.46
N ASP A 111 0.47 9.96 -20.64
CA ASP A 111 1.42 9.65 -19.57
C ASP A 111 1.42 10.76 -18.51
N VAL A 112 1.20 10.38 -17.24
CA VAL A 112 1.19 11.31 -16.11
C VAL A 112 2.59 11.59 -15.55
N MET A 113 3.60 10.76 -15.84
CA MET A 113 4.92 10.86 -15.24
C MET A 113 5.63 12.21 -15.49
N PRO A 114 5.56 12.83 -16.68
CA PRO A 114 6.15 14.16 -16.89
C PRO A 114 5.56 15.24 -15.97
N ALA A 115 4.25 15.20 -15.72
CA ALA A 115 3.59 16.15 -14.84
C ALA A 115 4.00 15.94 -13.37
N VAL A 116 4.08 14.68 -12.92
CA VAL A 116 4.57 14.32 -11.59
C VAL A 116 5.99 14.83 -11.37
N ASN A 117 6.91 14.54 -12.30
CA ASN A 117 8.31 14.95 -12.20
C ASN A 117 8.49 16.46 -12.25
N SER A 118 7.68 17.17 -13.04
CA SER A 118 7.68 18.64 -13.08
C SER A 118 7.33 19.24 -11.71
N VAL A 119 6.30 18.72 -11.04
CA VAL A 119 5.92 19.19 -9.69
C VAL A 119 6.99 18.85 -8.66
N LEU A 120 7.55 17.64 -8.69
CA LEU A 120 8.65 17.26 -7.80
C LEU A 120 9.88 18.16 -8.00
N GLY A 121 10.21 18.53 -9.23
CA GLY A 121 11.29 19.46 -9.54
C GLY A 121 11.03 20.87 -8.97
N ARG A 122 9.79 21.38 -9.10
CA ARG A 122 9.38 22.66 -8.49
C ARG A 122 9.48 22.63 -6.97
N ILE A 123 9.06 21.53 -6.33
CA ILE A 123 9.17 21.33 -4.88
C ILE A 123 10.64 21.34 -4.47
N ALA A 124 11.49 20.58 -5.17
CA ALA A 124 12.93 20.52 -4.87
C ALA A 124 13.60 21.90 -4.94
N ALA A 125 13.32 22.67 -6.01
CA ALA A 125 13.86 24.02 -6.17
C ALA A 125 13.37 24.98 -5.06
N PHE A 126 12.08 24.93 -4.72
CA PHE A 126 11.52 25.74 -3.64
C PHE A 126 12.15 25.39 -2.28
N VAL A 127 12.18 24.09 -1.94
CA VAL A 127 12.75 23.60 -0.69
C VAL A 127 14.24 23.96 -0.58
N ALA A 128 15.01 23.85 -1.66
CA ALA A 128 16.41 24.26 -1.68
C ALA A 128 16.56 25.74 -1.31
N ARG A 129 15.78 26.64 -1.94
CA ARG A 129 15.80 28.09 -1.67
C ARG A 129 15.40 28.43 -0.24
N VAL A 130 14.42 27.74 0.33
CA VAL A 130 14.02 27.92 1.73
C VAL A 130 15.13 27.45 2.67
N ARG A 131 15.71 26.28 2.40
CA ARG A 131 16.75 25.67 3.23
C ARG A 131 18.07 26.45 3.20
N CYS A 132 18.50 26.98 2.07
CA CYS A 132 19.70 27.82 1.99
C CYS A 132 19.47 29.27 2.47
N GLY A 133 18.21 29.68 2.64
CA GLY A 133 17.85 31.03 3.11
C GLY A 133 17.80 32.11 2.03
N GLU A 134 17.88 31.72 0.75
CA GLU A 134 17.58 32.61 -0.38
C GLU A 134 16.11 33.04 -0.39
N TRP A 135 15.21 32.15 0.03
CA TRP A 135 13.80 32.50 0.20
C TRP A 135 13.60 33.30 1.48
N ARG A 136 13.28 34.59 1.32
CA ARG A 136 13.12 35.55 2.41
C ARG A 136 11.67 36.00 2.53
N GLY A 137 11.24 36.29 3.75
CA GLY A 137 9.96 36.93 4.00
C GLY A 137 9.97 38.40 3.60
N TYR A 138 8.83 39.08 3.73
CA TYR A 138 8.67 40.49 3.37
C TYR A 138 9.73 41.42 4.00
N SER A 139 10.14 41.18 5.24
CA SER A 139 11.17 41.96 5.95
C SER A 139 12.62 41.59 5.59
N GLY A 140 12.84 40.77 4.56
CA GLY A 140 14.15 40.27 4.17
C GLY A 140 14.74 39.21 5.11
N LYS A 141 14.02 38.82 6.17
CA LYS A 141 14.45 37.78 7.10
C LYS A 141 14.25 36.38 6.52
N ARG A 142 15.16 35.44 6.86
CA ARG A 142 15.04 34.02 6.51
C ARG A 142 13.81 33.40 7.18
N ILE A 143 13.15 32.47 6.48
CA ILE A 143 12.04 31.69 7.04
C ILE A 143 12.55 30.80 8.18
N ARG A 144 11.89 30.86 9.33
CA ARG A 144 12.21 30.03 10.52
C ARG A 144 11.08 29.09 10.94
N SER A 145 9.86 29.43 10.56
CA SER A 145 8.66 28.67 10.91
C SER A 145 7.88 28.37 9.64
N VAL A 146 7.40 27.14 9.53
CA VAL A 146 6.49 26.71 8.46
C VAL A 146 5.20 26.30 9.14
N VAL A 147 4.09 26.92 8.75
CA VAL A 147 2.75 26.61 9.27
C VAL A 147 2.01 25.84 8.19
N ASN A 148 1.73 24.56 8.44
CA ASN A 148 0.83 23.76 7.61
C ASN A 148 -0.62 24.08 8.01
N ILE A 149 -1.45 24.44 7.05
CA ILE A 149 -2.89 24.67 7.27
C ILE A 149 -3.64 23.64 6.44
N GLY A 150 -4.08 22.56 7.10
CA GLY A 150 -4.76 21.44 6.46
C GLY A 150 -5.63 20.66 7.44
N ILE A 151 -6.49 19.79 6.90
CA ILE A 151 -7.30 18.85 7.68
C ILE A 151 -7.29 17.47 7.00
N GLY A 152 -7.52 16.42 7.78
CA GLY A 152 -7.65 15.05 7.27
C GLY A 152 -6.40 14.59 6.52
N GLY A 153 -6.56 14.10 5.29
CA GLY A 153 -5.46 13.60 4.46
C GLY A 153 -4.37 14.65 4.15
N SER A 154 -4.72 15.93 4.17
CA SER A 154 -3.78 17.04 3.94
C SER A 154 -2.96 17.43 5.18
N ASP A 155 -3.22 16.81 6.33
CA ASP A 155 -2.51 17.08 7.59
C ASP A 155 -1.95 15.82 8.25
N LEU A 156 -2.74 14.75 8.35
CA LEU A 156 -2.33 13.51 9.01
C LEU A 156 -1.07 12.88 8.39
N GLY A 157 -0.93 12.97 7.06
CA GLY A 157 0.27 12.50 6.35
C GLY A 157 1.51 13.29 6.72
N PRO A 158 1.53 14.63 6.49
CA PRO A 158 2.61 15.50 6.95
C PRO A 158 2.97 15.35 8.43
N VAL A 159 1.98 15.33 9.32
CA VAL A 159 2.18 15.22 10.79
C VAL A 159 2.86 13.91 11.18
N MET A 160 2.58 12.80 10.49
CA MET A 160 3.19 11.51 10.79
C MET A 160 4.66 11.40 10.36
N VAL A 161 5.05 12.08 9.27
CA VAL A 161 6.38 11.94 8.65
C VAL A 161 7.39 13.00 9.14
N CYS A 162 6.91 14.16 9.60
CA CYS A 162 7.75 15.27 10.07
C CYS A 162 8.21 15.09 11.52
#